data_AF-A0A3B4AGK1-F1
#
_entry.id   AF-A0A3B4AGK1-F1
#
_cell.length_a   1.000
_cell.length_b   1.000
_cell.length_c   1.000
_cell.angle_alpha   90.00
_cell.angle_beta   90.00
_cell.angle_gamma   90.00
#
_symmetry.space_group_name_H-M   'P 1'
#
loop_
_entity.id
_entity.type
_entity.pdbx_description
1 polymer ?
#
loop_
_entity_poly.entity_id
_entity_poly.type
_entity_poly.pdbx_seq_one_letter_code
_entity_poly.pdbx_strand_id
1 'polypeptide(L)' 'MKGKFIQHFTGPVKFSSECRTHFHRLYHNTRDCSTPAFYKRCARLLTRLAMSPLCMQS' A
#
# COMPACT_ATOMS: atom_id res chain seq x y z
N MET A 1 -0.65 9.98 -11.18
CA MET A 1 0.31 10.64 -10.27
C MET A 1 0.50 9.87 -8.96
N LYS A 2 -0.58 9.55 -8.23
CA LYS A 2 -0.57 8.73 -7.00
C LYS A 2 0.30 7.47 -7.07
N GLY A 3 0.06 6.60 -8.06
CA GLY A 3 0.76 5.32 -8.20
C GLY A 3 2.28 5.45 -8.25
N LYS A 4 2.80 6.34 -9.10
CA LYS A 4 4.24 6.57 -9.24
C LYS A 4 4.87 7.10 -7.94
N PHE A 5 4.20 8.04 -7.26
CA PHE A 5 4.70 8.61 -6.00
C PHE A 5 4.76 7.52 -4.92
N ILE A 6 3.66 6.80 -4.72
CA ILE A 6 3.61 5.73 -3.72
C ILE A 6 4.65 4.64 -4.03
N GLN A 7 4.77 4.20 -5.29
CA GLN A 7 5.74 3.21 -5.71
C GLN A 7 7.19 3.64 -5.45
N HIS A 8 7.51 4.93 -5.62
CA HIS A 8 8.82 5.47 -5.29
C HIS A 8 9.17 5.32 -3.81
N PHE A 9 8.19 5.49 -2.90
CA PHE A 9 8.41 5.35 -1.46
C PHE A 9 8.30 3.91 -0.95
N THR A 10 7.48 3.07 -1.57
CA THR A 10 7.34 1.67 -1.16
C THR A 10 8.44 0.78 -1.71
N GLY A 11 9.07 1.17 -2.83
CA GLY A 11 9.91 0.29 -3.61
C GLY A 11 9.11 -0.83 -4.29
N PRO A 12 9.80 -1.85 -4.86
CA PRO A 12 9.15 -3.02 -5.43
C PRO A 12 8.55 -3.86 -4.30
N VAL A 13 7.23 -3.75 -4.11
CA VAL A 13 6.45 -4.59 -3.18
C VAL A 13 5.55 -5.53 -3.98
N LYS A 14 5.57 -6.81 -3.63
CA LYS A 14 4.65 -7.82 -4.16
C LYS A 14 3.63 -8.16 -3.07
N PHE A 15 2.38 -8.35 -3.46
CA PHE A 15 1.31 -8.74 -2.56
C PHE A 15 0.76 -10.09 -3.02
N SER A 16 0.57 -11.02 -2.08
CA SER A 16 -0.14 -12.29 -2.33
C SER A 16 -1.60 -12.04 -2.71
N SER A 17 -2.28 -13.07 -3.23
CA SER A 17 -3.71 -13.01 -3.57
C SER A 17 -4.56 -12.60 -2.38
N GLU A 18 -4.24 -13.14 -1.20
CA GLU A 18 -4.92 -12.93 0.08
C GLU A 18 -4.75 -11.49 0.56
N CYS A 19 -3.58 -10.92 0.30
CA CYS A 19 -3.25 -9.54 0.62
C CYS A 19 -3.85 -8.51 -0.35
N ARG A 20 -4.11 -8.90 -1.61
CA ARG A 20 -4.52 -7.97 -2.68
C ARG A 20 -5.81 -7.22 -2.37
N THR A 21 -6.76 -7.86 -1.69
CA THR A 21 -8.01 -7.23 -1.25
C THR A 21 -7.76 -6.15 -0.20
N HIS A 22 -6.88 -6.41 0.77
CA HIS A 22 -6.51 -5.45 1.81
C HIS A 22 -5.74 -4.27 1.22
N PHE A 23 -4.82 -4.54 0.30
CA PHE A 23 -4.12 -3.53 -0.47
C PHE A 23 -5.12 -2.62 -1.19
N HIS A 24 -6.07 -3.20 -1.94
CA HIS A 24 -7.04 -2.43 -2.72
C HIS A 24 -7.90 -1.53 -1.82
N ARG A 25 -8.41 -2.06 -0.70
CA ARG A 25 -9.18 -1.27 0.27
C ARG A 25 -8.35 -0.11 0.83
N LEU A 26 -7.11 -0.37 1.24
CA LEU A 26 -6.26 0.67 1.81
C LEU A 26 -5.91 1.74 0.76
N TYR A 27 -5.49 1.31 -0.42
CA TYR A 27 -5.03 2.18 -1.50
C TYR A 27 -6.13 3.07 -2.09
N HIS A 28 -7.37 2.60 -2.15
CA HIS A 28 -8.48 3.34 -2.77
C HIS A 28 -9.41 4.02 -1.76
N ASN A 29 -9.62 3.45 -0.57
CA ASN A 29 -10.70 3.88 0.33
C ASN A 29 -10.21 4.66 1.56
N THR A 30 -8.90 4.75 1.80
CA THR A 30 -8.38 5.52 2.94
C THR A 30 -7.99 6.93 2.55
N ARG A 31 -8.22 7.89 3.45
CA ARG A 31 -7.87 9.31 3.26
C ARG A 31 -6.37 9.51 2.98
N ASP A 32 -5.54 8.72 3.66
CA ASP A 32 -4.08 8.75 3.51
C ASP A 32 -3.67 8.44 2.07
N CYS A 33 -4.43 7.57 1.39
CA CYS A 33 -4.18 7.14 0.02
C CYS A 33 -5.04 7.86 -1.04
N SER A 34 -5.92 8.78 -0.65
CA SER A 34 -6.72 9.59 -1.60
C SER A 34 -6.22 11.04 -1.71
N THR A 35 -5.67 11.61 -0.63
CA THR A 35 -5.23 13.01 -0.60
C THR A 35 -3.71 13.12 -0.86
N PRO A 36 -3.24 13.91 -1.85
CA PRO A 36 -1.82 14.01 -2.19
C PRO A 36 -0.89 14.36 -1.03
N ALA A 37 -1.31 15.25 -0.12
CA ALA A 37 -0.57 15.64 1.06
C ALA A 37 -0.25 14.47 2.01
N PHE A 38 -0.96 13.35 1.91
CA PHE A 38 -0.81 12.19 2.80
C PHE A 38 -0.19 10.96 2.13
N TYR A 39 0.22 11.03 0.85
CA TYR A 39 0.75 9.86 0.14
C TYR A 39 1.99 9.25 0.78
N LYS A 40 2.84 10.04 1.46
CA LYS A 40 3.97 9.51 2.24
C LYS A 40 3.50 8.62 3.40
N ARG A 41 2.36 8.95 4.03
CA ARG A 41 1.74 8.12 5.07
C ARG A 41 1.12 6.86 4.47
N CYS A 42 0.42 7.00 3.34
CA CYS A 42 -0.08 5.84 2.58
C CYS A 42 1.02 4.84 2.23
N ALA A 43 2.16 5.32 1.71
CA ALA A 43 3.29 4.45 1.39
C ALA A 43 3.76 3.65 2.62
N ARG A 44 3.88 4.29 3.80
CA ARG A 44 4.23 3.60 5.06
C ARG A 44 3.21 2.53 5.45
N LEU A 45 1.91 2.80 5.25
CA LEU A 45 0.85 1.82 5.54
C LEU A 45 0.94 0.60 4.60
N LEU A 46 1.16 0.84 3.31
CA LEU A 46 1.28 -0.23 2.32
C LEU A 46 2.54 -1.08 2.52
N THR A 47 3.67 -0.47 2.89
CA THR A 47 4.88 -1.20 3.26
C THR A 47 4.66 -2.09 4.49
N ARG A 48 3.97 -1.57 5.52
CA ARG A 48 3.61 -2.39 6.69
C ARG A 48 2.67 -3.53 6.34
N LEU A 49 1.68 -3.28 5.47
CA LEU A 49 0.79 -4.32 4.98
C LEU A 49 1.59 -5.40 4.25
N ALA A 50 2.51 -5.02 3.35
CA ALA A 50 3.36 -5.97 2.60
C ALA A 50 4.20 -6.86 3.51
N MET A 51 4.65 -6.35 4.67
CA MET A 51 5.43 -7.09 5.67
C MET A 51 4.56 -7.78 6.73
N SER A 52 3.22 -7.69 6.63
CA SER A 52 2.34 -8.35 7.59
C SER A 52 2.30 -9.87 7.34
N PRO A 53 2.07 -10.70 8.37
CA PRO A 53 1.93 -12.15 8.20
C PRO A 53 0.88 -12.52 7.15
N LEU A 54 -0.19 -11.73 7.02
CA LEU A 54 -1.22 -11.91 5.99
C LEU A 54 -0.66 -11.84 4.56
N CYS A 55 0.35 -11.01 4.34
CA CYS A 55 0.92 -10.74 3.01
C CYS A 55 2.24 -11.45 2.76
N MET A 56 2.91 -11.90 3.82
CA MET A 56 4.07 -12.79 3.77
C MET A 56 3.69 -14.27 3.74
N GLN A 57 2.46 -14.62 4.10
CA GLN A 57 1.92 -15.95 3.81
C GLN A 57 1.69 -16.05 2.29
N SER A 58 2.62 -16.73 1.64
CA SER A 58 2.61 -17.11 0.23
C SER A 58 2.94 -18.58 0.11
#